data_AF-A0A542CS20-F1
#
_entry.id   AF-A0A542CS20-F1
#
_cell.length_a   1.000
_cell.length_b   1.000
_cell.length_c   1.000
_cell.angle_alpha   90.00
_cell.angle_beta   90.00
_cell.angle_gamma   90.00
#
_symmetry.space_group_name_H-M   'P 1'
#
loop_
_entity.id
_entity.type
_entity.pdbx_description
1 polymer ?
#
loop_
_entity_poly.entity_id
_entity_poly.type
_entity_poly.pdbx_seq_one_letter_code
_entity_poly.pdbx_strand_id
1 'polypeptide(L)'
;MAQISFRLSDESKMRADKVLEQQGYSAGSYLQGIMEYIAQNGTLPVVIEFRPVALNPEEVFQEAIFQFREAYVNWRAFCRNELQVDQMTPLDKLRTHIDAINAAYEFYQRNESVIRQAPSQLEKINGGDPFQSVMFSRCIEYFPSLVGCLRKAVSCVHMNTRPVQQRDLDEMEPVLAQAAKAIDELQAMANTSVSAETLIRFMLRDIQEALGCATESTREHISYMIARAWQQRMTLAIGEAEKKYKRLGTSEQDVALARLRHDTRLLATKVTEYVETTSEPMTGFDVDFLDQVVAYFHEVVSLSGCVSASIRTDAGQPGNSGNDSA
;
A
#
# COMPACT_ATOMS: atom_id res chain seq x y z
N MET A 1 -28.00 -32.50 7.57
CA MET A 1 -28.22 -31.72 6.33
C MET A 1 -28.19 -30.25 6.71
N ALA A 2 -27.19 -29.50 6.26
CA ALA A 2 -27.12 -28.05 6.48
C ALA A 2 -27.83 -27.35 5.31
N GLN A 3 -28.88 -26.59 5.60
CA GLN A 3 -29.59 -25.79 4.61
C GLN A 3 -28.87 -24.44 4.51
N ILE A 4 -28.11 -24.23 3.43
CA ILE A 4 -27.45 -22.94 3.18
C ILE A 4 -28.52 -21.98 2.67
N SER A 5 -28.94 -21.02 3.50
CA SER A 5 -29.86 -19.96 3.08
C SER A 5 -29.08 -18.79 2.50
N PHE A 6 -29.22 -18.54 1.20
CA PHE A 6 -28.76 -17.29 0.59
C PHE A 6 -29.77 -16.18 0.94
N ARG A 7 -29.36 -15.19 1.75
CA ARG A 7 -30.14 -13.97 1.97
C ARG A 7 -29.57 -12.86 1.09
N LEU A 8 -30.30 -12.54 0.03
CA LEU A 8 -30.11 -11.30 -0.74
C LEU A 8 -31.06 -10.25 -0.17
N SER A 9 -30.62 -9.00 -0.05
CA SER A 9 -31.54 -7.91 0.27
C SER A 9 -32.55 -7.74 -0.87
N ASP A 10 -33.79 -7.36 -0.55
CA ASP A 10 -34.85 -7.20 -1.54
C ASP A 10 -34.46 -6.19 -2.63
N GLU A 11 -33.70 -5.17 -2.26
CA GLU A 11 -33.23 -4.14 -3.18
C GLU A 11 -32.19 -4.66 -4.19
N SER A 12 -31.24 -5.48 -3.73
CA SER A 12 -30.25 -6.12 -4.61
C SER A 12 -30.88 -7.18 -5.49
N LYS A 13 -31.88 -7.92 -4.96
CA LYS A 13 -32.65 -8.90 -5.72
C LYS A 13 -33.41 -8.24 -6.86
N MET A 14 -34.17 -7.17 -6.60
CA MET A 14 -34.90 -6.45 -7.64
C MET A 14 -33.97 -5.89 -8.74
N ARG A 15 -32.79 -5.40 -8.37
CA ARG A 15 -31.79 -4.93 -9.34
C ARG A 15 -31.22 -6.08 -10.19
N ALA A 16 -30.95 -7.23 -9.58
CA ALA A 16 -30.44 -8.41 -10.27
C ALA A 16 -31.49 -9.02 -11.21
N ASP A 17 -32.74 -9.17 -10.76
CA ASP A 17 -33.85 -9.69 -11.57
C ASP A 17 -34.05 -8.83 -12.82
N LYS A 18 -33.98 -7.50 -12.71
CA LYS A 18 -34.08 -6.59 -13.87
C LYS A 18 -33.02 -6.83 -14.95
N VAL A 19 -31.80 -7.25 -14.57
CA VAL A 19 -30.72 -7.55 -15.53
C VAL A 19 -30.89 -8.96 -16.09
N LEU A 20 -31.29 -9.92 -15.26
CA LEU A 20 -31.48 -11.31 -15.65
C LEU A 20 -32.69 -11.48 -16.58
N GLU A 21 -33.76 -10.73 -16.36
CA GLU A 21 -34.96 -10.73 -17.21
C GLU A 21 -34.63 -10.31 -18.65
N GLN A 22 -33.67 -9.38 -18.85
CA GLN A 22 -33.20 -8.99 -20.18
C GLN A 22 -32.52 -10.15 -20.93
N GLN A 23 -32.06 -11.15 -20.19
CA GLN A 23 -31.42 -12.35 -20.71
C GLN A 23 -32.36 -13.57 -20.66
N GLY A 24 -33.64 -13.37 -20.29
CA GLY A 24 -34.64 -14.44 -20.20
C GLY A 24 -34.54 -15.31 -18.95
N TYR A 25 -33.81 -14.88 -17.92
CA TYR A 25 -33.62 -15.61 -16.67
C TYR A 25 -34.29 -14.89 -15.49
N SER A 26 -34.59 -15.65 -14.43
CA SER A 26 -34.92 -15.11 -13.10
C SER A 26 -33.75 -15.40 -12.16
N ALA A 27 -33.57 -14.63 -11.07
CA ALA A 27 -32.53 -14.92 -10.09
C ALA A 27 -32.62 -16.35 -9.53
N GLY A 28 -33.84 -16.84 -9.31
CA GLY A 28 -34.08 -18.20 -8.83
C GLY A 28 -33.62 -19.27 -9.83
N SER A 29 -34.02 -19.15 -11.10
CA SER A 29 -33.66 -20.12 -12.14
C SER A 29 -32.17 -20.07 -12.49
N TYR A 30 -31.56 -18.88 -12.46
CA TYR A 30 -30.14 -18.70 -12.71
C TYR A 30 -29.27 -19.34 -11.60
N LEU A 31 -29.62 -19.11 -10.33
CA LEU A 31 -28.92 -19.72 -9.20
C LEU A 31 -29.09 -21.24 -9.17
N GLN A 32 -30.27 -21.75 -9.52
CA GLN A 32 -30.48 -23.19 -9.64
C GLN A 32 -29.58 -23.81 -10.72
N GLY A 33 -29.47 -23.17 -11.90
CA GLY A 33 -28.58 -23.64 -12.98
C GLY A 33 -27.11 -23.67 -12.58
N ILE A 34 -26.65 -22.69 -11.79
CA ILE A 34 -25.29 -22.69 -11.21
C ILE A 34 -25.10 -23.88 -10.27
N MET A 35 -26.07 -24.15 -9.38
CA MET A 35 -26.01 -25.27 -8.44
C MET A 35 -25.99 -26.63 -9.15
N GLU A 36 -26.81 -26.79 -10.19
CA GLU A 36 -26.83 -28.02 -11.01
C GLU A 36 -25.51 -28.22 -11.75
N TYR A 37 -24.92 -27.15 -12.29
CA TYR A 37 -23.59 -27.22 -12.91
C TYR A 37 -22.50 -27.63 -11.92
N ILE A 38 -22.50 -27.07 -10.70
CA ILE A 38 -21.53 -27.42 -9.64
C ILE A 38 -21.66 -28.89 -9.25
N ALA A 39 -22.90 -29.37 -9.07
CA ALA A 39 -23.15 -30.76 -8.72
C ALA A 39 -22.68 -31.73 -9.81
N GLN A 40 -22.81 -31.36 -11.09
CA GLN A 40 -22.42 -32.20 -12.22
C GLN A 40 -20.90 -32.18 -12.49
N ASN A 41 -20.25 -31.01 -12.36
CA ASN A 41 -18.87 -30.83 -12.79
C ASN A 41 -17.86 -30.76 -11.65
N GLY A 42 -18.33 -30.69 -10.38
CA GLY A 42 -17.48 -30.53 -9.21
C GLY A 42 -16.72 -29.21 -9.16
N THR A 43 -17.08 -28.24 -10.00
CA THR A 43 -16.40 -26.96 -10.18
C THR A 43 -17.39 -25.80 -10.24
N LEU A 44 -16.97 -24.62 -9.79
CA LEU A 44 -17.77 -23.40 -9.87
C LEU A 44 -17.79 -22.90 -11.34
N PRO A 45 -18.97 -22.72 -11.98
CA PRO A 45 -19.08 -22.24 -13.36
C PRO A 45 -18.62 -20.79 -13.53
N VAL A 46 -18.72 -20.01 -12.45
CA VAL A 46 -18.27 -18.64 -12.35
C VAL A 46 -17.57 -18.50 -11.01
N VAL A 47 -16.27 -18.20 -11.04
CA VAL A 47 -15.58 -17.70 -9.85
C VAL A 47 -16.01 -16.25 -9.71
N ILE A 48 -16.87 -15.96 -8.74
CA ILE A 48 -17.15 -14.57 -8.35
C ILE A 48 -15.89 -14.07 -7.65
N GLU A 49 -15.02 -13.41 -8.40
CA GLU A 49 -13.95 -12.61 -7.82
C GLU A 49 -14.61 -11.44 -7.09
N PHE A 50 -14.71 -11.55 -5.75
CA PHE A 50 -14.98 -10.39 -4.93
C PHE A 50 -13.82 -9.41 -5.13
N ARG A 51 -14.07 -8.37 -5.92
CA ARG A 51 -13.12 -7.27 -6.08
C ARG A 51 -12.82 -6.73 -4.68
N PRO A 52 -11.54 -6.53 -4.30
CA PRO A 52 -11.22 -5.77 -3.09
C PRO A 52 -12.01 -4.47 -3.16
N VAL A 53 -12.60 -4.04 -2.03
CA VAL A 53 -13.44 -2.84 -1.96
C VAL A 53 -12.76 -1.74 -2.76
N ALA A 54 -13.33 -1.36 -3.90
CA ALA A 54 -12.63 -0.62 -4.93
C ALA A 54 -12.11 0.69 -4.31
N LEU A 55 -10.79 0.78 -4.12
CA LEU A 55 -10.18 2.04 -3.72
C LEU A 55 -10.50 3.04 -4.81
N ASN A 56 -10.99 4.22 -4.44
CA ASN A 56 -11.31 5.25 -5.41
C ASN A 56 -10.01 5.65 -6.13
N PRO A 57 -9.90 5.42 -7.46
CA PRO A 57 -8.68 5.71 -8.22
C PRO A 57 -8.19 7.14 -8.04
N GLU A 58 -9.13 8.09 -7.93
CA GLU A 58 -8.82 9.50 -7.73
C GLU A 58 -8.13 9.72 -6.39
N GLU A 59 -8.64 9.15 -5.30
CA GLU A 59 -8.06 9.32 -3.96
C GLU A 59 -6.71 8.61 -3.81
N VAL A 60 -6.53 7.47 -4.49
CA VAL A 60 -5.24 6.76 -4.53
C VAL A 60 -4.20 7.58 -5.29
N PHE A 61 -4.61 8.23 -6.39
CA PHE A 61 -3.76 9.15 -7.12
C PHE A 61 -3.36 10.36 -6.25
N GLN A 62 -4.32 11.00 -5.56
CA GLN A 62 -4.05 12.09 -4.62
C GLN A 62 -3.08 11.68 -3.51
N GLU A 63 -3.25 10.49 -2.94
CA GLU A 63 -2.38 10.00 -1.87
C GLU A 63 -0.95 9.77 -2.36
N ALA A 64 -0.78 9.26 -3.59
CA ALA A 64 0.54 9.12 -4.20
C ALA A 64 1.23 10.50 -4.36
N ILE A 65 0.50 11.51 -4.86
CA ILE A 65 1.02 12.89 -4.97
C ILE A 65 1.43 13.41 -3.61
N PHE A 66 0.58 13.22 -2.59
CA PHE A 66 0.85 13.67 -1.23
C PHE A 66 2.13 13.08 -0.67
N GLN A 67 2.33 11.76 -0.77
CA GLN A 67 3.52 11.10 -0.23
C GLN A 67 4.82 11.59 -0.89
N PHE A 68 4.81 11.75 -2.22
CA PHE A 68 5.98 12.32 -2.91
C PHE A 68 6.24 13.78 -2.55
N ARG A 69 5.18 14.58 -2.41
CA ARG A 69 5.29 15.98 -2.01
C ARG A 69 5.86 16.10 -0.60
N GLU A 70 5.40 15.27 0.33
CA GLU A 70 5.91 15.23 1.70
C GLU A 70 7.40 14.84 1.72
N ALA A 71 7.77 13.79 1.00
CA ALA A 71 9.17 13.36 0.86
C ALA A 71 10.05 14.49 0.29
N TYR A 72 9.58 15.18 -0.75
CA TYR A 72 10.26 16.33 -1.35
C TYR A 72 10.43 17.49 -0.36
N VAL A 73 9.36 17.90 0.34
CA VAL A 73 9.40 19.04 1.28
C VAL A 73 10.36 18.73 2.43
N ASN A 74 10.30 17.53 2.98
CA ASN A 74 11.17 17.11 4.08
C ASN A 74 12.63 17.02 3.64
N TRP A 75 12.89 16.47 2.46
CA TRP A 75 14.24 16.44 1.87
C TRP A 75 14.77 17.86 1.65
N ARG A 76 13.97 18.75 1.06
CA ARG A 76 14.37 20.15 0.83
C ARG A 76 14.66 20.89 2.14
N ALA A 77 13.88 20.63 3.18
CA ALA A 77 14.11 21.20 4.51
C ALA A 77 15.43 20.68 5.11
N PHE A 78 15.71 19.38 5.00
CA PHE A 78 16.98 18.79 5.40
C PHE A 78 18.16 19.41 4.66
N CYS A 79 18.08 19.54 3.34
CA CYS A 79 19.14 20.17 2.54
C CYS A 79 19.43 21.61 2.96
N ARG A 80 18.42 22.37 3.38
CA ARG A 80 18.58 23.77 3.80
C ARG A 80 19.11 23.93 5.21
N ASN A 81 18.67 23.06 6.12
CA ASN A 81 18.89 23.27 7.56
C ASN A 81 20.05 22.44 8.11
N GLU A 82 20.36 21.31 7.47
CA GLU A 82 21.23 20.28 8.03
C GLU A 82 22.47 19.99 7.18
N LEU A 83 22.40 20.17 5.87
CA LEU A 83 23.57 20.02 5.01
C LEU A 83 24.38 21.32 5.04
N GLN A 84 25.54 21.26 5.70
CA GLN A 84 26.49 22.37 5.73
C GLN A 84 27.73 22.02 4.92
N VAL A 85 28.21 23.01 4.16
CA VAL A 85 29.46 22.90 3.40
C VAL A 85 30.61 22.64 4.38
N ASP A 86 31.56 21.81 3.94
CA ASP A 86 32.73 21.35 4.71
C ASP A 86 32.41 20.50 5.94
N GLN A 87 31.15 20.10 6.13
CA GLN A 87 30.74 19.13 7.15
C GLN A 87 30.39 17.78 6.53
N MET A 88 30.57 16.72 7.31
CA MET A 88 30.11 15.39 6.93
C MET A 88 28.58 15.33 6.94
N THR A 89 28.00 14.71 5.92
CA THR A 89 26.56 14.47 5.86
C THR A 89 26.10 13.65 7.08
N PRO A 90 25.06 14.08 7.83
CA PRO A 90 24.53 13.31 8.94
C PRO A 90 23.79 12.06 8.42
N LEU A 91 24.50 10.93 8.37
CA LEU A 91 24.04 9.70 7.69
C LEU A 91 22.75 9.13 8.26
N ASP A 92 22.58 9.16 9.57
CA ASP A 92 21.37 8.61 10.22
C ASP A 92 20.12 9.38 9.80
N LYS A 93 20.24 10.70 9.62
CA LYS A 93 19.15 11.56 9.16
C LYS A 93 18.94 11.45 7.66
N LEU A 94 20.02 11.39 6.88
CA LEU A 94 19.96 11.14 5.43
C LEU A 94 19.15 9.87 5.13
N ARG A 95 19.42 8.78 5.87
CA ARG A 95 18.72 7.52 5.71
C ARG A 95 17.20 7.64 5.86
N THR A 96 16.74 8.44 6.81
CA THR A 96 15.31 8.70 7.02
C THR A 96 14.65 9.30 5.78
N HIS A 97 15.34 10.18 5.04
CA HIS A 97 14.83 10.77 3.81
C HIS A 97 14.86 9.80 2.63
N ILE A 98 15.89 8.95 2.54
CA ILE A 98 15.97 7.87 1.55
C ILE A 98 14.79 6.92 1.72
N ASP A 99 14.52 6.52 2.97
CA ASP A 99 13.43 5.62 3.29
C ASP A 99 12.07 6.25 2.97
N ALA A 100 11.88 7.56 3.22
CA ALA A 100 10.66 8.27 2.85
C ALA A 100 10.42 8.33 1.33
N ILE A 101 11.49 8.56 0.53
CA ILE A 101 11.40 8.53 -0.95
C ILE A 101 11.06 7.12 -1.43
N ASN A 102 11.66 6.09 -0.83
CA ASN A 102 11.38 4.70 -1.18
C ASN A 102 9.96 4.30 -0.79
N ALA A 103 9.45 4.70 0.38
CA ALA A 103 8.08 4.44 0.80
C ALA A 103 7.06 5.04 -0.19
N ALA A 104 7.25 6.30 -0.61
CA ALA A 104 6.40 6.94 -1.61
C ALA A 104 6.44 6.19 -2.97
N TYR A 105 7.62 5.73 -3.38
CA TYR A 105 7.78 4.94 -4.60
C TYR A 105 7.11 3.58 -4.52
N GLU A 106 7.28 2.87 -3.41
CA GLU A 106 6.61 1.60 -3.17
C GLU A 106 5.09 1.75 -3.16
N PHE A 107 4.57 2.81 -2.54
CA PHE A 107 3.14 3.12 -2.61
C PHE A 107 2.67 3.29 -4.06
N TYR A 108 3.41 4.07 -4.87
CA TYR A 108 3.09 4.24 -6.28
C TYR A 108 3.12 2.91 -7.04
N GLN A 109 4.19 2.12 -6.93
CA GLN A 109 4.32 0.83 -7.63
C GLN A 109 3.20 -0.14 -7.26
N ARG A 110 2.88 -0.26 -5.96
CA ARG A 110 1.84 -1.16 -5.47
C ARG A 110 0.44 -0.77 -5.95
N ASN A 111 0.21 0.50 -6.25
CA ASN A 111 -1.10 1.02 -6.64
C ASN A 111 -1.14 1.56 -8.09
N GLU A 112 -0.10 1.31 -8.89
CA GLU A 112 0.09 1.93 -10.20
C GLU A 112 -1.10 1.70 -11.14
N SER A 113 -1.62 0.47 -11.17
CA SER A 113 -2.77 0.09 -11.99
C SER A 113 -4.04 0.87 -11.64
N VAL A 114 -4.23 1.16 -10.34
CA VAL A 114 -5.38 1.93 -9.82
C VAL A 114 -5.17 3.41 -10.07
N ILE A 115 -3.96 3.93 -9.82
CA ILE A 115 -3.60 5.32 -10.09
C ILE A 115 -3.85 5.68 -11.55
N ARG A 116 -3.45 4.82 -12.49
CA ARG A 116 -3.66 5.04 -13.94
C ARG A 116 -5.14 5.16 -14.33
N GLN A 117 -6.07 4.68 -13.50
CA GLN A 117 -7.51 4.76 -13.74
C GLN A 117 -8.15 6.03 -13.18
N ALA A 118 -7.40 6.91 -12.50
CA ALA A 118 -7.92 8.15 -11.93
C ALA A 118 -8.44 9.08 -13.04
N PRO A 119 -9.74 9.43 -13.06
CA PRO A 119 -10.34 10.18 -14.15
C PRO A 119 -9.71 11.56 -14.41
N SER A 120 -9.20 12.23 -13.36
CA SER A 120 -8.66 13.59 -13.47
C SER A 120 -7.39 13.72 -14.31
N GLN A 121 -6.65 12.63 -14.46
CA GLN A 121 -5.39 12.58 -15.23
C GLN A 121 -5.53 11.90 -16.59
N LEU A 122 -6.75 11.46 -16.95
CA LEU A 122 -6.99 10.80 -18.24
C LEU A 122 -7.11 11.85 -19.34
N GLU A 123 -6.18 11.80 -20.29
CA GLU A 123 -6.16 12.66 -21.47
C GLU A 123 -6.63 11.89 -22.70
N LYS A 124 -7.48 12.52 -23.52
CA LYS A 124 -7.90 11.95 -24.80
C LYS A 124 -6.76 12.09 -25.80
N ILE A 125 -6.39 10.97 -26.42
CA ILE A 125 -5.46 11.01 -27.54
C ILE A 125 -6.20 11.57 -28.76
N ASN A 126 -5.92 12.81 -29.12
CA ASN A 126 -6.44 13.43 -30.34
C ASN A 126 -5.77 12.79 -31.56
N GLY A 127 -6.56 12.22 -32.48
CA GLY A 127 -6.06 11.61 -33.72
C GLY A 127 -6.25 10.08 -33.83
N GLY A 128 -6.93 9.44 -32.86
CA GLY A 128 -7.35 8.04 -32.95
C GLY A 128 -8.66 7.83 -33.74
N ASP A 129 -9.07 6.57 -33.87
CA ASP A 129 -10.36 6.18 -34.46
C ASP A 129 -11.52 6.92 -33.76
N PRO A 130 -12.38 7.67 -34.48
CA PRO A 130 -13.52 8.39 -33.88
C PRO A 130 -14.50 7.48 -33.14
N PHE A 131 -14.46 6.16 -33.37
CA PHE A 131 -15.30 5.18 -32.67
C PHE A 131 -14.61 4.54 -31.44
N GLN A 132 -13.31 4.79 -31.23
CA GLN A 132 -12.55 4.33 -30.06
C GLN A 132 -11.70 5.47 -29.47
N SER A 133 -12.26 6.17 -28.48
CA SER A 133 -11.52 7.15 -27.69
C SER A 133 -10.50 6.43 -26.80
N VAL A 134 -9.23 6.40 -27.21
CA VAL A 134 -8.12 5.92 -26.36
C VAL A 134 -7.77 7.02 -25.35
N MET A 135 -7.83 6.66 -24.07
CA MET A 135 -7.43 7.53 -22.95
C MET A 135 -6.02 7.19 -22.51
N PHE A 136 -5.20 8.22 -22.27
CA PHE A 136 -3.84 8.09 -21.76
C PHE A 136 -3.75 8.62 -20.33
N SER A 137 -3.08 7.87 -19.46
CA SER A 137 -2.84 8.27 -18.06
C SER A 137 -1.59 9.14 -17.99
N ARG A 138 -1.78 10.46 -17.81
CA ARG A 138 -0.66 11.42 -17.78
C ARG A 138 0.35 11.16 -16.66
N CYS A 139 -0.04 10.53 -15.55
CA CYS A 139 0.86 10.30 -14.42
C CYS A 139 2.12 9.47 -14.74
N ILE A 140 2.10 8.69 -15.83
CA ILE A 140 3.23 7.88 -16.30
C ILE A 140 4.45 8.76 -16.65
N GLU A 141 4.23 10.01 -17.07
CA GLU A 141 5.29 10.95 -17.41
C GLU A 141 5.95 11.57 -16.17
N TYR A 142 5.21 11.68 -15.07
CA TYR A 142 5.61 12.51 -13.93
C TYR A 142 6.11 11.69 -12.75
N PHE A 143 5.45 10.60 -12.33
CA PHE A 143 5.89 9.83 -11.16
C PHE A 143 7.28 9.19 -11.32
N PRO A 144 7.60 8.49 -12.43
CA PRO A 144 8.93 7.92 -12.62
C PRO A 144 10.03 9.00 -12.66
N SER A 145 9.76 10.12 -13.34
CA SER A 145 10.66 11.27 -13.42
C SER A 145 10.91 11.88 -12.03
N LEU A 146 9.85 12.05 -11.24
CA LEU A 146 9.90 12.56 -9.87
C LEU A 146 10.77 11.70 -8.95
N VAL A 147 10.57 10.37 -8.99
CA VAL A 147 11.40 9.41 -8.23
C VAL A 147 12.86 9.51 -8.65
N GLY A 148 13.12 9.56 -9.96
CA GLY A 148 14.46 9.69 -10.52
C GLY A 148 15.16 10.96 -10.04
N CYS A 149 14.44 12.10 -10.03
CA CYS A 149 14.95 13.36 -9.53
C CYS A 149 15.27 13.29 -8.03
N LEU A 150 14.36 12.80 -7.20
CA LEU A 150 14.58 12.70 -5.75
C LEU A 150 15.77 11.78 -5.41
N ARG A 151 15.89 10.62 -6.06
CA ARG A 151 17.03 9.70 -5.87
C ARG A 151 18.35 10.32 -6.35
N LYS A 152 18.32 11.05 -7.47
CA LYS A 152 19.51 11.76 -7.96
C LYS A 152 19.93 12.87 -6.99
N ALA A 153 18.98 13.62 -6.42
CA ALA A 153 19.27 14.63 -5.40
C ALA A 153 19.96 14.04 -4.17
N VAL A 154 19.48 12.88 -3.68
CA VAL A 154 20.15 12.14 -2.60
C VAL A 154 21.59 11.76 -3.00
N SER A 155 21.78 11.25 -4.22
CA SER A 155 23.09 10.75 -4.67
C SER A 155 24.19 11.84 -4.69
N CYS A 156 23.82 13.12 -4.84
CA CYS A 156 24.75 14.23 -4.79
C CYS A 156 25.48 14.34 -3.44
N VAL A 157 24.85 13.90 -2.33
CA VAL A 157 25.34 14.10 -0.96
C VAL A 157 25.53 12.81 -0.15
N HIS A 158 25.17 11.66 -0.74
CA HIS A 158 25.22 10.33 -0.12
C HIS A 158 26.61 9.67 -0.14
N MET A 159 27.63 10.28 -0.77
CA MET A 159 28.96 9.69 -0.84
C MET A 159 29.72 9.90 0.48
N ASN A 160 29.53 8.95 1.40
CA ASN A 160 29.98 8.87 2.81
C ASN A 160 31.50 9.05 3.08
N THR A 161 32.30 9.43 2.09
CA THR A 161 33.77 9.49 2.19
C THR A 161 34.34 10.90 2.17
N ARG A 162 33.51 11.93 1.99
CA ARG A 162 33.98 13.32 2.00
C ARG A 162 32.96 14.29 2.58
N PRO A 163 33.42 15.43 3.13
CA PRO A 163 32.53 16.54 3.47
C PRO A 163 31.75 17.06 2.26
N VAL A 164 30.56 17.58 2.54
CA VAL A 164 29.68 18.21 1.53
C VAL A 164 30.42 19.40 0.91
N GLN A 165 30.46 19.47 -0.41
CA GLN A 165 31.02 20.59 -1.15
C GLN A 165 29.92 21.45 -1.76
N GLN A 166 30.21 22.73 -1.99
CA GLN A 166 29.25 23.64 -2.63
C GLN A 166 28.74 23.10 -3.98
N ARG A 167 29.63 22.48 -4.77
CA ARG A 167 29.25 21.85 -6.05
C ARG A 167 28.18 20.77 -5.89
N ASP A 168 28.17 20.04 -4.76
CA ASP A 168 27.21 18.96 -4.52
C ASP A 168 25.80 19.55 -4.32
N LEU A 169 25.73 20.69 -3.65
CA LEU A 169 24.49 21.46 -3.47
C LEU A 169 24.05 22.12 -4.78
N ASP A 170 24.99 22.68 -5.55
CA ASP A 170 24.73 23.30 -6.84
C ASP A 170 24.22 22.29 -7.88
N GLU A 171 24.74 21.06 -7.89
CA GLU A 171 24.27 19.95 -8.74
C GLU A 171 22.90 19.41 -8.31
N MET A 172 22.59 19.50 -7.01
CA MET A 172 21.33 19.03 -6.45
C MET A 172 20.15 19.98 -6.76
N GLU A 173 20.34 21.29 -6.66
CA GLU A 173 19.27 22.28 -6.83
C GLU A 173 18.48 22.16 -8.16
N PRO A 174 19.10 22.00 -9.36
CA PRO A 174 18.34 21.86 -10.60
C PRO A 174 17.49 20.59 -10.63
N VAL A 175 17.96 19.52 -9.97
CA VAL A 175 17.22 18.26 -9.86
C VAL A 175 16.02 18.42 -8.91
N LEU A 176 16.19 19.17 -7.82
CA LEU A 176 15.09 19.52 -6.92
C LEU A 176 14.05 20.44 -7.58
N ALA A 177 14.49 21.33 -8.47
CA ALA A 177 13.57 22.14 -9.27
C ALA A 177 12.75 21.29 -10.25
N GLN A 178 13.36 20.27 -10.87
CA GLN A 178 12.64 19.32 -11.73
C GLN A 178 11.63 18.48 -10.94
N ALA A 179 12.01 18.00 -9.75
CA ALA A 179 11.09 17.30 -8.85
C ALA A 179 9.90 18.18 -8.46
N ALA A 180 10.13 19.45 -8.10
CA ALA A 180 9.07 20.41 -7.79
C ALA A 180 8.10 20.57 -8.97
N LYS A 181 8.64 20.77 -10.19
CA LYS A 181 7.82 20.89 -11.40
C LYS A 181 6.95 19.66 -11.62
N ALA A 182 7.49 18.45 -11.46
CA ALA A 182 6.71 17.23 -11.62
C ALA A 182 5.59 17.12 -10.56
N ILE A 183 5.84 17.55 -9.32
CA ILE A 183 4.81 17.63 -8.27
C ILE A 183 3.73 18.63 -8.65
N ASP A 184 4.10 19.82 -9.15
CA ASP A 184 3.15 20.86 -9.54
C ASP A 184 2.25 20.40 -10.69
N GLU A 185 2.80 19.72 -11.70
CA GLU A 185 2.04 19.11 -12.81
C GLU A 185 1.07 18.04 -12.31
N LEU A 186 1.54 17.16 -11.41
CA LEU A 186 0.70 16.14 -10.76
C LEU A 186 -0.44 16.78 -9.95
N GLN A 187 -0.13 17.80 -9.16
CA GLN A 187 -1.07 18.53 -8.31
C GLN A 187 -2.07 19.35 -9.15
N ALA A 188 -1.70 19.81 -10.35
CA ALA A 188 -2.60 20.51 -11.25
C ALA A 188 -3.64 19.59 -11.91
N MET A 189 -3.33 18.30 -12.08
CA MET A 189 -4.29 17.30 -12.57
C MET A 189 -5.30 16.91 -11.49
N ALA A 190 -4.84 16.86 -10.25
CA ALA A 190 -5.60 16.47 -9.08
C ALA A 190 -6.85 17.36 -8.83
N ASN A 191 -8.03 16.74 -8.68
CA ASN A 191 -9.31 17.47 -8.53
C ASN A 191 -10.10 17.19 -7.24
N THR A 192 -9.60 16.33 -6.33
CA THR A 192 -10.27 15.97 -5.08
C THR A 192 -9.31 15.84 -3.91
N SER A 193 -9.85 15.74 -2.70
CA SER A 193 -9.12 15.39 -1.48
C SER A 193 -9.34 13.92 -1.11
N VAL A 194 -8.37 13.30 -0.46
CA VAL A 194 -8.50 11.94 0.10
C VAL A 194 -9.51 11.94 1.26
N SER A 195 -10.56 11.12 1.17
CA SER A 195 -11.53 10.95 2.25
C SER A 195 -10.94 10.29 3.51
N ALA A 196 -11.58 10.51 4.65
CA ALA A 196 -11.22 9.85 5.91
C ALA A 196 -11.29 8.32 5.80
N GLU A 197 -12.29 7.78 5.08
CA GLU A 197 -12.44 6.34 4.87
C GLU A 197 -11.23 5.74 4.13
N THR A 198 -10.78 6.39 3.05
CA THR A 198 -9.61 5.92 2.29
C THR A 198 -8.32 6.07 3.09
N LEU A 199 -8.18 7.13 3.89
CA LEU A 199 -7.06 7.27 4.83
C LEU A 199 -7.05 6.16 5.90
N ILE A 200 -8.21 5.78 6.44
CA ILE A 200 -8.33 4.65 7.39
C ILE A 200 -7.92 3.35 6.71
N ARG A 201 -8.34 3.09 5.47
CA ARG A 201 -7.93 1.89 4.72
C ARG A 201 -6.42 1.82 4.51
N PHE A 202 -5.80 2.94 4.11
CA PHE A 202 -4.35 2.99 3.96
C PHE A 202 -3.63 2.81 5.30
N MET A 203 -4.13 3.42 6.37
CA MET A 203 -3.59 3.24 7.72
C MET A 203 -3.65 1.78 8.16
N LEU A 204 -4.80 1.11 7.99
CA LEU A 204 -4.97 -0.30 8.35
C LEU A 204 -4.06 -1.22 7.53
N ARG A 205 -3.86 -0.92 6.25
CA ARG A 205 -2.90 -1.65 5.40
C ARG A 205 -1.47 -1.52 5.93
N ASP A 206 -1.06 -0.31 6.28
CA ASP A 206 0.29 -0.07 6.81
C ASP A 206 0.49 -0.75 8.17
N ILE A 207 -0.56 -0.77 9.02
CA ILE A 207 -0.56 -1.53 10.28
C ILE A 207 -0.45 -3.04 10.00
N GLN A 208 -1.17 -3.56 9.00
CA GLN A 208 -1.05 -4.96 8.61
C GLN A 208 0.38 -5.32 8.18
N GLU A 209 1.02 -4.45 7.39
CA GLU A 209 2.43 -4.63 7.02
C GLU A 209 3.33 -4.60 8.26
N ALA A 210 3.10 -3.68 9.20
CA ALA A 210 3.85 -3.61 10.44
C ALA A 210 3.71 -4.88 11.29
N LEU A 211 2.50 -5.42 11.43
CA LEU A 211 2.25 -6.67 12.17
C LEU A 211 2.92 -7.88 11.49
N GLY A 212 2.88 -7.94 10.16
CA GLY A 212 3.63 -8.95 9.41
C GLY A 212 5.14 -8.84 9.65
N CYS A 213 5.69 -7.63 9.60
CA CYS A 213 7.10 -7.39 9.90
C CYS A 213 7.46 -7.74 11.34
N ALA A 214 6.59 -7.44 12.31
CA ALA A 214 6.78 -7.80 13.71
C ALA A 214 6.88 -9.32 13.88
N THR A 215 5.97 -10.05 13.25
CA THR A 215 5.93 -11.53 13.24
C THR A 215 7.23 -12.10 12.66
N GLU A 216 7.67 -11.59 11.51
CA GLU A 216 8.92 -12.06 10.90
C GLU A 216 10.15 -11.69 11.73
N SER A 217 10.19 -10.49 12.32
CA SER A 217 11.34 -10.02 13.13
C SER A 217 11.53 -10.78 14.44
N THR A 218 10.47 -11.41 14.95
CA THR A 218 10.45 -12.10 16.25
C THR A 218 10.45 -13.62 16.13
N ARG A 219 10.51 -14.14 14.89
CA ARG A 219 10.55 -15.56 14.59
C ARG A 219 11.73 -16.24 15.28
N GLU A 220 11.48 -17.41 15.86
CA GLU A 220 12.54 -18.22 16.48
C GLU A 220 13.63 -18.58 15.46
N HIS A 221 14.88 -18.55 15.93
CA HIS A 221 16.06 -18.94 15.14
C HIS A 221 16.31 -18.09 13.88
N ILE A 222 15.76 -16.87 13.82
CA ILE A 222 16.14 -15.89 12.82
C ILE A 222 17.54 -15.33 13.11
N SER A 223 18.30 -14.97 12.06
CA SER A 223 19.54 -14.23 12.23
C SER A 223 19.26 -12.77 12.57
N TYR A 224 20.13 -12.17 13.37
CA TYR A 224 20.03 -10.78 13.82
C TYR A 224 19.90 -9.82 12.63
N MET A 225 20.69 -10.05 11.57
CA MET A 225 20.66 -9.19 10.38
C MET A 225 19.29 -9.20 9.68
N ILE A 226 18.62 -10.35 9.61
CA ILE A 226 17.29 -10.47 9.01
C ILE A 226 16.22 -9.89 9.95
N ALA A 227 16.31 -10.18 11.25
CA ALA A 227 15.40 -9.62 12.26
C ALA A 227 15.43 -8.08 12.27
N ARG A 228 16.64 -7.51 12.22
CA ARG A 228 16.85 -6.07 12.14
C ARG A 228 16.28 -5.45 10.85
N ALA A 229 16.39 -6.14 9.72
CA ALA A 229 15.79 -5.66 8.47
C ALA A 229 14.25 -5.61 8.56
N TRP A 230 13.62 -6.64 9.14
CA TRP A 230 12.18 -6.65 9.38
C TRP A 230 11.74 -5.59 10.39
N GLN A 231 12.49 -5.40 11.48
CA GLN A 231 12.23 -4.34 12.47
C GLN A 231 12.33 -2.94 11.85
N GLN A 232 13.30 -2.70 10.96
CA GLN A 232 13.40 -1.44 10.23
C GLN A 232 12.18 -1.21 9.33
N ARG A 233 11.75 -2.24 8.59
CA ARG A 233 10.55 -2.18 7.74
C ARG A 233 9.27 -1.94 8.56
N MET A 234 9.15 -2.59 9.73
CA MET A 234 8.05 -2.36 10.67
C MET A 234 7.99 -0.90 11.10
N THR A 235 9.14 -0.31 11.45
CA THR A 235 9.23 1.09 11.88
C THR A 235 8.75 2.05 10.79
N LEU A 236 9.12 1.78 9.53
CA LEU A 236 8.67 2.57 8.38
C LEU A 236 7.15 2.47 8.18
N ALA A 237 6.60 1.25 8.20
CA ALA A 237 5.17 1.01 8.03
C ALA A 237 4.34 1.72 9.14
N ILE A 238 4.82 1.69 10.38
CA ILE A 238 4.16 2.41 11.49
C ILE A 238 4.24 3.92 11.30
N GLY A 239 5.40 4.45 10.88
CA GLY A 239 5.53 5.87 10.56
C GLY A 239 4.51 6.32 9.50
N GLU A 240 4.31 5.50 8.47
CA GLU A 240 3.32 5.73 7.41
C GLU A 240 1.87 5.68 7.91
N ALA A 241 1.55 4.71 8.77
CA ALA A 241 0.25 4.62 9.43
C ALA A 241 -0.02 5.86 10.33
N GLU A 242 0.98 6.33 11.07
CA GLU A 242 0.85 7.49 11.95
C GLU A 242 0.61 8.79 11.17
N LYS A 243 1.26 8.97 10.01
CA LYS A 243 1.01 10.12 9.13
C LYS A 243 -0.44 10.16 8.67
N LYS A 244 -0.99 9.01 8.28
CA LYS A 244 -2.38 8.87 7.84
C LYS A 244 -3.35 9.17 8.98
N TYR A 245 -3.08 8.62 10.17
CA TYR A 245 -3.86 8.92 11.37
C TYR A 245 -3.87 10.42 11.71
N LYS A 246 -2.71 11.10 11.68
CA LYS A 246 -2.62 12.56 11.95
C LYS A 246 -3.48 13.39 10.99
N ARG A 247 -3.62 12.95 9.74
CA ARG A 247 -4.41 13.63 8.70
C ARG A 247 -5.92 13.43 8.84
N LEU A 248 -6.38 12.47 9.65
CA LEU A 248 -7.80 12.30 9.94
C LEU A 248 -8.39 13.47 10.78
N GLY A 249 -7.55 14.21 11.51
CA GLY A 249 -7.98 15.36 12.33
C GLY A 249 -8.54 14.99 13.72
N THR A 250 -8.90 16.00 14.52
CA THR A 250 -9.24 15.90 15.97
C THR A 250 -10.72 15.64 16.28
N SER A 251 -11.54 15.32 15.29
CA SER A 251 -12.99 15.11 15.50
C SER A 251 -13.27 13.64 15.77
N GLU A 252 -13.17 13.20 17.03
CA GLU A 252 -13.80 11.98 17.60
C GLU A 252 -13.98 10.75 16.66
N GLN A 253 -12.96 10.41 15.86
CA GLN A 253 -13.01 9.19 15.04
C GLN A 253 -12.32 8.03 15.74
N ASP A 254 -13.20 7.08 16.09
CA ASP A 254 -13.05 5.74 16.63
C ASP A 254 -11.98 5.54 17.72
N VAL A 255 -12.44 5.41 18.97
CA VAL A 255 -11.65 4.89 20.11
C VAL A 255 -10.89 3.63 19.69
N ALA A 256 -11.47 2.84 18.78
CA ALA A 256 -10.85 1.64 18.29
C ALA A 256 -9.56 1.89 17.49
N LEU A 257 -9.55 2.87 16.59
CA LEU A 257 -8.38 3.27 15.80
C LEU A 257 -7.29 3.91 16.66
N ALA A 258 -7.67 4.74 17.63
CA ALA A 258 -6.74 5.35 18.57
C ALA A 258 -6.02 4.29 19.42
N ARG A 259 -6.77 3.30 19.92
CA ARG A 259 -6.22 2.15 20.64
C ARG A 259 -5.33 1.29 19.75
N LEU A 260 -5.77 0.96 18.54
CA LEU A 260 -4.98 0.14 17.61
C LEU A 260 -3.64 0.82 17.29
N ARG A 261 -3.66 2.14 17.06
CA ARG A 261 -2.44 2.94 16.89
C ARG A 261 -1.52 2.83 18.11
N HIS A 262 -2.08 3.00 19.32
CA HIS A 262 -1.30 2.92 20.55
C HIS A 262 -0.64 1.55 20.71
N ASP A 263 -1.42 0.48 20.56
CA ASP A 263 -0.99 -0.90 20.74
C ASP A 263 0.08 -1.28 19.70
N THR A 264 -0.09 -0.87 18.44
CA THR A 264 0.91 -1.10 17.38
C THR A 264 2.22 -0.35 17.65
N ARG A 265 2.17 0.87 18.19
CA ARG A 265 3.37 1.63 18.56
C ARG A 265 4.10 0.99 19.75
N LEU A 266 3.36 0.51 20.74
CA LEU A 266 3.92 -0.21 21.88
C LEU A 266 4.59 -1.51 21.42
N LEU A 267 3.96 -2.23 20.47
CA LEU A 267 4.53 -3.44 19.87
C LEU A 267 5.87 -3.15 19.19
N ALA A 268 5.96 -2.08 18.41
CA ALA A 268 7.22 -1.68 17.77
C ALA A 268 8.34 -1.42 18.77
N THR A 269 7.99 -0.81 19.91
CA THR A 269 8.94 -0.53 20.98
C THR A 269 9.47 -1.85 21.56
N LYS A 270 8.58 -2.78 21.90
CA LYS A 270 8.96 -4.10 22.41
C LYS A 270 9.77 -4.92 21.42
N VAL A 271 9.41 -4.90 20.13
CA VAL A 271 10.16 -5.59 19.06
C VAL A 271 11.56 -4.98 18.92
N THR A 272 11.68 -3.65 18.98
CA THR A 272 12.98 -2.97 18.91
C THR A 272 13.85 -3.33 20.10
N GLU A 273 13.30 -3.26 21.32
CA GLU A 273 14.00 -3.69 22.54
C GLU A 273 14.47 -5.14 22.46
N TYR A 274 13.62 -6.05 21.97
CA TYR A 274 13.98 -7.45 21.77
C TYR A 274 15.12 -7.63 20.77
N VAL A 275 15.04 -7.00 19.59
CA VAL A 275 16.07 -7.09 18.55
C VAL A 275 17.40 -6.51 19.01
N GLU A 276 17.38 -5.44 19.81
CA GLU A 276 18.60 -4.79 20.30
C GLU A 276 19.26 -5.51 21.48
N THR A 277 18.50 -6.25 22.29
CA THR A 277 19.01 -6.86 23.54
C THR A 277 19.27 -8.36 23.44
N THR A 278 18.74 -9.04 22.43
CA THR A 278 18.88 -10.49 22.28
C THR A 278 20.13 -10.86 21.50
N SER A 279 20.85 -11.89 21.94
CA SER A 279 22.02 -12.47 21.24
C SER A 279 21.60 -13.56 20.25
N GLU A 280 22.36 -13.75 19.17
CA GLU A 280 22.09 -14.84 18.22
C GLU A 280 22.33 -16.24 18.83
N PRO A 281 21.51 -17.26 18.50
CA PRO A 281 20.27 -17.16 17.70
C PRO A 281 19.15 -16.49 18.49
N MET A 282 18.32 -15.70 17.79
CA MET A 282 17.23 -14.97 18.44
C MET A 282 16.15 -15.93 18.97
N THR A 283 15.86 -15.86 20.28
CA THR A 283 14.92 -16.75 20.98
C THR A 283 14.09 -16.01 22.03
N GLY A 284 12.83 -16.44 22.21
CA GLY A 284 12.06 -16.11 23.41
C GLY A 284 11.35 -14.76 23.40
N PHE A 285 10.91 -14.27 22.23
CA PHE A 285 10.01 -13.12 22.18
C PHE A 285 8.64 -13.49 22.78
N ASP A 286 8.10 -12.62 23.64
CA ASP A 286 6.76 -12.76 24.19
C ASP A 286 5.71 -12.49 23.11
N VAL A 287 5.20 -13.57 22.51
CA VAL A 287 4.20 -13.54 21.44
C VAL A 287 2.79 -13.20 21.94
N ASP A 288 2.50 -13.31 23.24
CA ASP A 288 1.14 -13.07 23.75
C ASP A 288 0.65 -11.66 23.45
N PHE A 289 1.55 -10.67 23.55
CA PHE A 289 1.22 -9.30 23.21
C PHE A 289 1.06 -9.09 21.70
N LEU A 290 1.91 -9.70 20.88
CA LEU A 290 1.78 -9.65 19.41
C LEU A 290 0.44 -10.21 18.96
N ASP A 291 0.06 -11.39 19.47
CA ASP A 291 -1.19 -12.06 19.13
C ASP A 291 -2.41 -11.23 19.57
N GLN A 292 -2.34 -10.55 20.72
CA GLN A 292 -3.39 -9.63 21.16
C GLN A 292 -3.56 -8.45 20.20
N VAL A 293 -2.46 -7.82 19.76
CA VAL A 293 -2.55 -6.70 18.81
C VAL A 293 -3.06 -7.16 17.44
N VAL A 294 -2.65 -8.35 16.99
CA VAL A 294 -3.14 -8.95 15.73
C VAL A 294 -4.64 -9.26 15.81
N ALA A 295 -5.10 -9.87 16.90
CA ALA A 295 -6.52 -10.14 17.12
C ALA A 295 -7.34 -8.85 17.13
N TYR A 296 -6.85 -7.82 17.83
CA TYR A 296 -7.52 -6.52 17.88
C TYR A 296 -7.51 -5.79 16.53
N PHE A 297 -6.43 -5.89 15.75
CA PHE A 297 -6.40 -5.40 14.38
C PHE A 297 -7.52 -6.02 13.53
N HIS A 298 -7.71 -7.34 13.60
CA HIS A 298 -8.77 -8.02 12.86
C HIS A 298 -10.18 -7.56 13.30
N GLU A 299 -10.38 -7.30 14.59
CA GLU A 299 -11.62 -6.70 15.10
C GLU A 299 -11.87 -5.33 14.47
N VAL A 300 -10.87 -4.44 14.47
CA VAL A 300 -10.98 -3.10 13.88
C VAL A 300 -11.24 -3.14 12.37
N VAL A 301 -10.57 -4.05 11.64
CA VAL A 301 -10.80 -4.24 10.20
C VAL A 301 -12.25 -4.71 9.94
N SER A 302 -12.77 -5.59 10.79
CA SER A 302 -14.17 -6.05 10.73
C SER A 302 -15.16 -4.92 10.98
N LEU A 303 -14.91 -4.09 12.00
CA LEU A 303 -15.76 -2.93 12.34
C LEU A 303 -15.71 -1.85 11.26
N SER A 304 -14.55 -1.64 10.64
CA SER A 304 -14.33 -0.64 9.59
C SER A 304 -14.89 -1.07 8.22
N GLY A 305 -15.48 -2.27 8.11
CA GLY A 305 -15.94 -2.82 6.82
C GLY A 305 -14.81 -3.09 5.81
N CYS A 306 -13.55 -3.11 6.27
CA CYS A 306 -12.35 -3.18 5.43
C CYS A 306 -11.85 -4.62 5.19
N VAL A 307 -12.62 -5.64 5.59
CA VAL A 307 -12.20 -7.04 5.50
C VAL A 307 -12.03 -7.47 4.04
N SER A 308 -10.77 -7.74 3.67
CA SER A 308 -10.43 -8.70 2.62
C SER A 308 -9.62 -9.81 3.28
N ALA A 309 -10.25 -10.95 3.52
CA ALA A 309 -9.57 -12.14 4.01
C ALA A 309 -8.69 -12.71 2.88
N SER A 310 -7.39 -12.84 3.13
CA SER A 310 -6.48 -13.62 2.30
C SER A 310 -6.36 -15.01 2.91
N ILE A 311 -6.64 -16.05 2.12
CA ILE A 311 -6.14 -17.39 2.39
C ILE A 311 -5.40 -17.82 1.11
N ARG A 312 -4.08 -17.97 1.24
CA ARG A 312 -3.25 -18.70 0.27
C ARG A 312 -3.65 -20.17 0.28
N THR A 313 -3.61 -20.80 -0.88
CA THR A 313 -3.23 -22.21 -0.92
C THR A 313 -2.25 -22.44 -2.06
N ASP A 314 -1.05 -22.86 -1.68
CA ASP A 314 -0.09 -23.52 -2.53
C ASP A 314 -0.78 -24.69 -3.25
N ALA A 315 -0.76 -24.64 -4.57
CA ALA A 315 -0.91 -25.83 -5.39
C ALA A 315 0.32 -25.90 -6.29
N GLY A 316 1.39 -26.48 -5.74
CA GLY A 316 2.49 -26.98 -6.54
C GLY A 316 1.92 -27.93 -7.60
N GLN A 317 2.16 -27.62 -8.87
CA GLN A 317 1.89 -28.56 -9.95
C GLN A 317 2.74 -29.81 -9.72
N PRO A 318 2.16 -31.03 -9.69
CA PRO A 318 2.93 -32.20 -10.04
C PRO A 318 3.12 -32.14 -11.55
N GLY A 319 4.32 -31.74 -11.98
CA GLY A 319 4.76 -31.96 -13.34
C GLY A 319 4.83 -33.46 -13.58
N ASN A 320 3.81 -34.01 -14.25
CA ASN A 320 3.84 -35.39 -14.68
C ASN A 320 4.70 -35.46 -15.96
N SER A 321 5.87 -36.04 -15.78
CA SER A 321 6.81 -36.51 -16.78
C SER A 321 6.28 -37.71 -17.57
N GLY A 322 6.59 -37.76 -18.88
CA GLY A 322 6.65 -38.98 -19.71
C GLY A 322 5.41 -39.22 -20.58
N ASN A 323 5.49 -39.01 -21.89
CA ASN A 323 6.03 -39.87 -22.97
C ASN A 323 5.03 -40.89 -23.54
N ASP A 324 4.95 -40.82 -24.88
CA ASP A 324 4.84 -41.92 -25.86
C ASP A 324 3.49 -42.60 -26.18
N SER A 325 3.17 -42.44 -27.48
CA SER A 325 2.67 -43.45 -28.44
C SER A 325 1.19 -43.82 -28.44
N ALA A 326 0.46 -43.35 -29.45
CA ALA A 326 0.02 -44.14 -30.61
C ALA A 326 -0.61 -43.21 -31.67
#